data_AF-A0A9E0FBJ5-F1
#
_entry.id   AF-A0A9E0FBJ5-F1
#
_cell.length_a   1.000
_cell.length_b   1.000
_cell.length_c   1.000
_cell.angle_alpha   90.00
_cell.angle_beta   90.00
_cell.angle_gamma   90.00
#
_symmetry.space_group_name_H-M   'P 1'
#
loop_
_entity.id
_entity.type
_entity.pdbx_description
1 polymer ?
#
loop_
_entity_poly.entity_id
_entity_poly.type
_entity_poly.pdbx_seq_one_letter_code
_entity_poly.pdbx_strand_id
1 'polypeptide(L)'
;MLKTVLFIFILAISVSSPASLHPYKSFAEEKNIYINVDEIGIISIGRDTVSSDELARYIQERLFKSYMGTGKMYSKIKLTKTDGQVPEMVMEVVLTEIKTGQQRALTELCLQKHKDFFENISERQQAKLKKQFPVLFQTHYS
;
A
#
# COMPACT_ATOMS: atom_id res chain seq x y z
N MET A 1 -25.67 26.65 70.24
CA MET A 1 -25.56 25.40 69.46
C MET A 1 -26.16 25.64 68.09
N LEU A 2 -25.39 25.30 67.05
CA LEU A 2 -25.69 25.16 65.61
C LEU A 2 -26.54 26.20 64.87
N LYS A 3 -25.85 27.06 64.11
CA LYS A 3 -26.38 27.88 63.01
C LYS A 3 -26.47 27.03 61.75
N THR A 4 -27.66 26.91 61.18
CA THR A 4 -27.90 26.27 59.88
C THR A 4 -27.51 27.25 58.76
N VAL A 5 -26.44 26.96 58.03
CA VAL A 5 -26.01 27.72 56.86
C VAL A 5 -26.54 26.99 55.62
N LEU A 6 -27.49 27.63 54.93
CA LEU A 6 -28.06 27.17 53.67
C LEU A 6 -27.11 27.60 52.52
N PHE A 7 -26.34 26.67 51.98
CA PHE A 7 -25.53 26.90 50.78
C PHE A 7 -26.35 26.58 49.54
N ILE A 8 -26.71 27.61 48.78
CA ILE A 8 -27.35 27.51 47.46
C ILE A 8 -26.24 27.22 46.44
N PHE A 9 -26.23 26.00 45.89
CA PHE A 9 -25.33 25.59 44.81
C PHE A 9 -25.97 25.99 43.47
N ILE A 10 -25.50 27.10 42.88
CA ILE A 10 -25.91 27.50 41.52
C ILE A 10 -25.10 26.65 40.53
N LEU A 11 -25.77 25.69 39.90
CA LEU A 11 -25.22 24.87 38.82
C LEU A 11 -25.22 25.69 37.52
N ALA A 12 -24.06 26.26 37.16
CA ALA A 12 -23.87 26.90 35.86
C ALA A 12 -23.79 25.82 34.77
N ILE A 13 -24.88 25.61 34.04
CA ILE A 13 -24.91 24.75 32.85
C ILE A 13 -24.29 25.56 31.70
N SER A 14 -23.00 25.35 31.43
CA SER A 14 -22.36 25.82 30.21
C SER A 14 -22.92 25.02 29.03
N VAL A 15 -23.85 25.61 28.28
CA VAL A 15 -24.27 25.12 26.97
C VAL A 15 -23.12 25.36 26.00
N SER A 16 -22.18 24.42 25.92
CA SER A 16 -21.19 24.39 24.85
C SER A 16 -21.87 23.93 23.57
N SER A 17 -21.98 24.84 22.60
CA SER A 17 -22.43 24.57 21.24
C SER A 17 -21.68 23.37 20.65
N PRO A 18 -22.36 22.42 20.00
CA PRO A 18 -21.67 21.39 19.24
C PRO A 18 -21.02 22.07 18.03
N ALA A 19 -19.71 22.25 18.09
CA ALA A 19 -18.91 22.56 16.92
C ALA A 19 -19.22 21.46 15.88
N SER A 20 -19.77 21.88 14.75
CA SER A 20 -20.04 21.03 13.60
C SER A 20 -18.74 20.39 13.13
N LEU A 21 -18.52 19.15 13.57
CA LEU A 21 -17.54 18.23 13.01
C LEU A 21 -17.96 17.96 11.56
N HIS A 22 -17.50 18.80 10.63
CA HIS A 22 -17.44 18.40 9.24
C HIS A 22 -16.60 17.13 9.19
N PRO A 23 -17.14 16.00 8.71
CA PRO A 23 -16.32 14.82 8.49
C PRO A 23 -15.37 15.17 7.35
N TYR A 24 -14.15 15.56 7.70
CA TYR A 24 -13.03 15.60 6.78
C TYR A 24 -12.84 14.15 6.33
N LYS A 25 -13.49 13.76 5.23
CA LYS A 25 -13.12 12.56 4.49
C LYS A 25 -11.68 12.80 4.08
N SER A 26 -10.72 12.33 4.89
CA SER A 26 -9.37 12.14 4.38
C SER A 26 -9.55 11.11 3.27
N PHE A 27 -9.50 11.56 2.03
CA PHE A 27 -9.24 10.67 0.91
C PHE A 27 -7.89 10.03 1.25
N ALA A 28 -7.92 8.81 1.79
CA ALA A 28 -6.70 8.09 2.07
C ALA A 28 -5.97 7.98 0.74
N GLU A 29 -4.86 8.71 0.61
CA GLU A 29 -4.09 8.75 -0.63
C GLU A 29 -3.78 7.32 -1.05
N GLU A 30 -4.10 6.99 -2.31
CA GLU A 30 -3.73 5.71 -2.88
C GLU A 30 -2.21 5.57 -2.85
N LYS A 31 -1.73 4.70 -1.96
CA LYS A 31 -0.30 4.43 -1.81
C LYS A 31 0.16 3.62 -3.02
N ASN A 32 0.86 4.27 -3.96
CA ASN A 32 1.39 3.64 -5.18
C ASN A 32 2.92 3.47 -5.08
N ILE A 33 3.44 2.44 -5.75
CA ILE A 33 4.87 2.35 -6.05
C ILE A 33 5.09 3.00 -7.41
N TYR A 34 6.01 3.95 -7.49
CA TYR A 34 6.41 4.60 -8.74
C TYR A 34 7.77 4.06 -9.15
N ILE A 35 7.85 3.48 -10.34
CA ILE A 35 9.07 2.95 -10.94
C ILE A 35 9.34 3.80 -12.17
N ASN A 36 10.43 4.56 -12.14
CA ASN A 36 10.89 5.36 -13.27
C ASN A 36 12.05 4.66 -13.95
N VAL A 37 12.06 4.63 -15.27
CA VAL A 37 13.15 4.09 -16.08
C VAL A 37 13.66 5.19 -17.00
N ASP A 38 14.95 5.48 -16.98
CA ASP A 38 15.55 6.47 -17.87
C ASP A 38 16.12 5.85 -19.16
N GLU A 39 16.64 6.70 -20.03
CA GLU A 39 17.17 6.33 -21.35
C GLU A 39 18.38 5.40 -21.30
N ILE A 40 19.14 5.41 -20.20
CA ILE A 40 20.32 4.54 -20.00
C ILE A 40 19.98 3.27 -19.19
N GLY A 41 18.70 3.07 -18.87
CA GLY A 41 18.21 1.87 -18.18
C GLY A 41 18.37 1.90 -16.66
N ILE A 42 18.60 3.08 -16.07
CA ILE A 42 18.57 3.25 -14.61
C ILE A 42 17.12 3.19 -14.14
N ILE A 43 16.88 2.33 -13.15
CA ILE A 43 15.56 2.16 -12.54
C ILE A 43 15.55 2.90 -11.19
N SER A 44 14.60 3.80 -11.02
CA SER A 44 14.44 4.60 -9.80
C SER A 44 13.08 4.36 -9.15
N ILE A 45 13.08 4.07 -7.85
CA ILE A 45 11.88 3.83 -7.04
C ILE A 45 11.89 4.79 -5.84
N GLY A 46 11.15 5.90 -5.96
CA GLY A 46 11.21 6.98 -4.98
C GLY A 46 12.58 7.64 -4.96
N ARG A 47 13.35 7.44 -3.89
CA ARG A 47 14.74 7.94 -3.76
C ARG A 47 15.80 6.88 -4.02
N ASP A 48 15.37 5.64 -4.22
CA ASP A 48 16.28 4.50 -4.36
C ASP A 48 16.54 4.25 -5.85
N THR A 49 17.79 3.96 -6.18
CA THR A 49 18.19 3.46 -7.51
C THR A 49 18.43 1.96 -7.40
N VAL A 50 17.82 1.19 -8.29
CA VAL A 50 17.81 -0.27 -8.24
C VAL A 50 18.30 -0.80 -9.58
N SER A 51 19.16 -1.82 -9.56
CA SER A 51 19.56 -2.51 -10.79
C SER A 51 18.42 -3.41 -11.30
N SER A 52 18.43 -3.77 -12.59
CA SER A 52 17.46 -4.72 -13.15
C SER A 52 17.44 -6.03 -12.37
N ASP A 53 18.62 -6.56 -12.05
CA ASP A 53 18.79 -7.90 -11.45
C ASP A 53 18.30 -7.96 -10.00
N GLU A 54 18.18 -6.80 -9.34
CA GLU A 54 17.70 -6.67 -7.97
C GLU A 54 16.23 -6.22 -7.90
N LEU A 55 15.64 -5.83 -9.02
CA LEU A 55 14.32 -5.21 -9.07
C LEU A 55 13.24 -6.16 -8.53
N ALA A 56 13.21 -7.43 -8.95
CA ALA A 56 12.22 -8.38 -8.43
C ALA A 56 12.31 -8.53 -6.90
N ARG A 57 13.53 -8.64 -6.35
CA ARG A 57 13.73 -8.74 -4.89
C ARG A 57 13.26 -7.46 -4.20
N TYR A 58 13.66 -6.31 -4.71
CA TYR A 58 13.28 -5.02 -4.15
C TYR A 58 11.75 -4.83 -4.11
N ILE A 59 11.05 -5.17 -5.20
CA ILE A 59 9.59 -5.11 -5.29
C ILE A 59 8.93 -6.07 -4.30
N GLN A 60 9.40 -7.31 -4.24
CA GLN A 60 8.88 -8.31 -3.30
C GLN A 60 9.01 -7.81 -1.86
N GLU A 61 10.21 -7.41 -1.44
CA GLU A 61 10.46 -6.93 -0.07
C GLU A 61 9.60 -5.71 0.27
N ARG A 62 9.47 -4.75 -0.65
CA ARG A 62 8.70 -3.52 -0.41
C ARG A 62 7.20 -3.79 -0.30
N LEU A 63 6.65 -4.65 -1.16
CA LEU A 63 5.26 -5.11 -1.10
C LEU A 63 5.01 -5.88 0.21
N PHE A 64 5.85 -6.89 0.48
CA PHE A 64 5.69 -7.74 1.65
C PHE A 64 5.84 -6.97 2.97
N LYS A 65 6.82 -6.05 3.06
CA LYS A 65 6.99 -5.16 4.22
C LYS A 65 5.78 -4.26 4.46
N SER A 66 5.14 -3.74 3.41
CA SER A 66 3.90 -2.95 3.56
C SER A 66 2.78 -3.79 4.17
N TYR A 67 2.63 -5.02 3.70
CA TYR A 67 1.67 -5.98 4.25
C TYR A 67 1.99 -6.31 5.72
N MET A 68 3.24 -6.61 6.07
CA MET A 68 3.62 -6.92 7.45
C MET A 68 3.42 -5.74 8.41
N GLY A 69 3.67 -4.51 7.94
CA GLY A 69 3.54 -3.31 8.78
C GLY A 69 2.09 -2.84 8.99
N THR A 70 1.27 -2.87 7.94
CA THR A 70 -0.08 -2.25 7.97
C THR A 70 -1.24 -3.22 7.74
N GLY A 71 -0.93 -4.48 7.39
CA GLY A 71 -1.90 -5.45 6.87
C GLY A 71 -2.43 -5.11 5.47
N LYS A 72 -1.98 -4.00 4.87
CA LYS A 72 -2.43 -3.50 3.57
C LYS A 72 -1.26 -3.38 2.59
N MET A 73 -1.50 -3.80 1.34
CA MET A 73 -0.55 -3.59 0.25
C MET A 73 -0.71 -2.20 -0.36
N TYR A 74 0.28 -1.83 -1.17
CA TYR A 74 0.14 -0.74 -2.14
C TYR A 74 -1.05 -1.00 -3.08
N SER A 75 -1.63 0.06 -3.64
CA SER A 75 -2.77 -0.07 -4.55
C SER A 75 -2.35 -0.58 -5.93
N LYS A 76 -1.25 -0.03 -6.47
CA LYS A 76 -0.72 -0.34 -7.80
C LYS A 76 0.76 0.05 -7.92
N ILE A 77 1.41 -0.49 -8.94
CA ILE A 77 2.71 -0.08 -9.45
C ILE A 77 2.47 0.80 -10.69
N LYS A 78 3.03 2.01 -10.69
CA LYS A 78 3.06 2.88 -11.86
C LYS A 78 4.46 2.82 -12.46
N LEU A 79 4.53 2.47 -13.74
CA LEU A 79 5.78 2.38 -14.48
C LEU A 79 5.83 3.53 -15.47
N THR A 80 6.81 4.40 -15.32
CA THR A 80 6.98 5.62 -16.10
C THR A 80 8.34 5.63 -16.76
N LYS A 81 8.39 6.15 -17.99
CA LYS A 81 9.65 6.45 -18.68
C LYS A 81 10.03 7.89 -18.33
N THR A 82 11.24 8.11 -17.86
CA THR A 82 11.80 9.45 -17.73
C THR A 82 12.14 9.97 -19.13
N ASP A 83 12.05 11.29 -19.33
CA ASP A 83 12.22 11.98 -20.63
C ASP A 83 13.34 11.35 -21.46
N GLY A 84 12.98 10.75 -22.60
CA GLY A 84 13.91 10.01 -23.46
C GLY A 84 13.25 8.81 -24.17
N GLN A 85 13.95 8.27 -25.18
CA GLN A 85 13.55 7.01 -25.81
C GLN A 85 14.15 5.83 -25.04
N VAL A 86 13.46 5.39 -23.98
CA VAL A 86 13.81 4.14 -23.31
C VAL A 86 13.60 2.96 -24.27
N PRO A 87 14.63 2.15 -24.56
CA PRO A 87 14.50 1.00 -25.45
C PRO A 87 13.42 0.03 -24.98
N GLU A 88 12.67 -0.54 -25.93
CA GLU A 88 11.57 -1.47 -25.62
C GLU A 88 12.06 -2.70 -24.83
N MET A 89 13.21 -3.25 -25.20
CA MET A 89 13.84 -4.36 -24.49
C MET A 89 14.10 -4.06 -23.01
N VAL A 90 14.51 -2.84 -22.67
CA VAL A 90 14.72 -2.44 -21.26
C VAL A 90 13.39 -2.45 -20.51
N MET A 91 12.32 -1.97 -21.14
CA MET A 91 10.98 -1.98 -20.55
C MET A 91 10.46 -3.41 -20.35
N GLU A 92 10.72 -4.32 -21.28
CA GLU A 92 10.34 -5.73 -21.15
C GLU A 92 11.04 -6.41 -19.98
N VAL A 93 12.35 -6.15 -19.79
CA VAL A 93 13.11 -6.64 -18.63
C VAL A 93 12.51 -6.10 -17.34
N VAL A 94 12.27 -4.80 -17.26
CA VAL A 94 11.66 -4.17 -16.08
C VAL A 94 10.28 -4.75 -15.77
N LEU A 95 9.43 -4.94 -16.79
CA LEU A 95 8.11 -5.54 -16.63
C LEU A 95 8.19 -6.99 -16.15
N THR A 96 9.15 -7.75 -16.65
CA THR A 96 9.39 -9.14 -16.23
C THR A 96 9.77 -9.19 -14.76
N GLU A 97 10.72 -8.36 -14.35
CA GLU A 97 11.17 -8.27 -12.96
C GLU A 97 10.07 -7.80 -12.00
N ILE A 98 9.22 -6.85 -12.41
CA ILE A 98 8.04 -6.45 -11.63
C ILE A 98 7.10 -7.65 -11.40
N LYS A 99 6.79 -8.40 -12.46
CA LYS A 99 5.93 -9.59 -12.37
C LYS A 99 6.55 -10.66 -11.47
N THR A 100 7.85 -10.89 -11.59
CA THR A 100 8.58 -11.81 -10.72
C THR A 100 8.52 -11.37 -9.26
N GLY A 101 8.70 -10.08 -8.97
CA GLY A 101 8.57 -9.52 -7.63
C GLY A 101 7.15 -9.68 -7.04
N GLN A 102 6.11 -9.41 -7.84
CA GLN A 102 4.71 -9.63 -7.46
C GLN A 102 4.44 -11.10 -7.12
N GLN A 103 4.90 -12.03 -7.97
CA GLN A 103 4.70 -13.47 -7.76
C GLN A 103 5.41 -13.98 -6.51
N ARG A 104 6.64 -13.52 -6.26
CA ARG A 104 7.38 -13.87 -5.03
C ARG A 104 6.66 -13.36 -3.79
N ALA A 105 6.19 -12.10 -3.80
CA ALA A 105 5.42 -11.54 -2.69
C ALA A 105 4.08 -12.28 -2.46
N LEU A 106 3.38 -12.67 -3.53
CA LEU A 106 2.15 -13.47 -3.44
C LEU A 106 2.42 -14.84 -2.82
N THR A 107 3.48 -15.50 -3.27
CA THR A 107 3.90 -16.82 -2.75
C THR A 107 4.17 -16.73 -1.25
N GLU A 108 4.99 -15.77 -0.83
CA GLU A 108 5.34 -15.57 0.57
C GLU A 108 4.12 -15.25 1.44
N LEU A 109 3.24 -14.36 0.95
CA LEU A 109 1.97 -14.03 1.61
C LEU A 109 1.07 -15.27 1.80
N CYS A 110 0.94 -16.11 0.77
CA CYS A 110 0.11 -17.32 0.83
C CYS A 110 0.72 -18.36 1.78
N LEU A 111 2.03 -18.60 1.71
CA LEU A 111 2.73 -19.49 2.63
C LEU A 111 2.62 -19.00 4.09
N GLN A 112 2.65 -17.69 4.32
CA GLN A 112 2.50 -17.14 5.67
C GLN A 112 1.06 -17.28 6.21
N LYS A 113 0.05 -16.89 5.41
CA LYS A 113 -1.37 -16.88 5.85
C LYS A 113 -2.08 -18.22 5.77
N HIS A 114 -1.77 -19.01 4.75
CA HIS A 114 -2.54 -20.19 4.35
C HIS A 114 -1.72 -21.48 4.36
N LYS A 115 -0.39 -21.39 4.51
CA LYS A 115 0.53 -22.55 4.51
C LYS A 115 0.49 -23.36 3.22
N ASP A 116 0.09 -22.72 2.12
CA ASP A 116 -0.02 -23.33 0.80
C ASP A 116 0.16 -22.27 -0.30
N PHE A 117 0.25 -22.71 -1.55
CA PHE A 117 0.35 -21.87 -2.74
C PHE A 117 -1.01 -21.29 -3.15
N PHE A 118 -0.98 -20.22 -3.94
CA PHE A 118 -2.19 -19.49 -4.34
C PHE A 118 -3.17 -20.39 -5.13
N GLU A 119 -2.63 -21.29 -5.94
CA GLU A 119 -3.38 -22.21 -6.80
C GLU A 119 -4.09 -23.32 -6.00
N ASN A 120 -3.58 -23.63 -4.80
CA ASN A 120 -4.06 -24.74 -3.96
C ASN A 120 -5.07 -24.30 -2.89
N ILE A 121 -5.14 -23.00 -2.59
CA ILE A 121 -6.13 -22.46 -1.66
C ILE A 121 -7.52 -22.34 -2.32
N SER A 122 -8.58 -22.34 -1.50
CA SER A 122 -9.97 -22.26 -2.00
C SER A 122 -10.23 -21.00 -2.83
N GLU A 123 -11.13 -21.08 -3.81
CA GLU A 123 -11.52 -19.94 -4.65
C GLU A 123 -11.98 -18.73 -3.84
N ARG A 124 -12.67 -18.97 -2.71
CA ARG A 124 -13.08 -17.90 -1.78
C ARG A 124 -11.89 -17.17 -1.17
N GLN A 125 -10.83 -17.89 -0.81
CA GLN A 125 -9.59 -17.30 -0.30
C GLN A 125 -8.84 -16.57 -1.42
N GLN A 126 -8.75 -17.15 -2.62
CA GLN A 126 -8.16 -16.51 -3.79
C GLN A 126 -8.85 -15.18 -4.12
N ALA A 127 -10.18 -15.15 -4.18
CA ALA A 127 -10.98 -13.96 -4.41
C ALA A 127 -10.75 -12.89 -3.32
N LYS A 128 -10.64 -13.32 -2.06
CA LYS A 128 -10.33 -12.42 -0.94
C LYS A 128 -8.94 -11.80 -1.09
N LEU A 129 -7.93 -12.58 -1.48
CA LEU A 129 -6.58 -12.06 -1.73
C LEU A 129 -6.55 -11.06 -2.88
N LYS A 130 -7.18 -11.38 -4.02
CA LYS A 130 -7.31 -10.47 -5.18
C LYS A 130 -7.94 -9.13 -4.79
N LYS A 131 -8.97 -9.16 -3.93
CA LYS A 131 -9.62 -7.95 -3.42
C LYS A 131 -8.76 -7.17 -2.43
N GLN A 132 -8.03 -7.86 -1.54
CA GLN A 132 -7.23 -7.21 -0.50
C GLN A 132 -5.90 -6.67 -1.01
N PHE A 133 -5.33 -7.31 -2.03
CA PHE A 133 -3.98 -7.08 -2.51
C PHE A 133 -3.96 -6.97 -4.04
N PRO A 134 -4.72 -6.03 -4.64
CA PRO A 134 -4.87 -5.92 -6.09
C PRO A 134 -3.53 -5.73 -6.81
N VAL A 135 -2.57 -5.03 -6.18
CA VAL A 135 -1.22 -4.84 -6.73
C VAL A 135 -0.46 -6.14 -7.00
N LEU A 136 -0.77 -7.25 -6.32
CA LEU A 136 -0.11 -8.54 -6.59
C LEU A 136 -0.60 -9.18 -7.90
N PHE A 137 -1.76 -8.75 -8.41
CA PHE A 137 -2.42 -9.30 -9.59
C PHE A 137 -2.51 -8.29 -10.74
N GLN A 138 -1.84 -7.15 -10.61
CA GLN A 138 -1.82 -6.12 -11.64
C GLN A 138 -1.02 -6.61 -12.85
N THR A 139 -1.64 -6.57 -14.04
CA THR A 139 -1.03 -6.98 -15.31
C THR A 139 -0.77 -5.81 -16.27
N HIS A 140 -1.39 -4.65 -16.03
CA HIS A 140 -1.24 -3.45 -16.83
C HIS A 140 -0.57 -2.36 -15.99
N TYR A 141 0.50 -1.76 -16.52
CA TYR A 141 1.30 -0.76 -15.82
C TYR A 141 1.26 0.53 -16.65
N SER A 142 0.69 1.58 -16.06
CA SER A 142 0.44 2.89 -16.67
C SER A 142 0.54 3.99 -15.62
#